data_AF-A0A013XY43-F1
#
_entry.id   AF-A0A013XY43-F1
#
_cell.length_a   1.000
_cell.length_b   1.000
_cell.length_c   1.000
_cell.angle_alpha   90.00
_cell.angle_beta   90.00
_cell.angle_gamma   90.00
#
_symmetry.space_group_name_H-M   'P 1'
#
loop_
_entity.id
_entity.type
_entity.pdbx_description
1 polymer ?
#
loop_
_entity_poly.entity_id
_entity_poly.type
_entity_poly.pdbx_seq_one_letter_code
_entity_poly.pdbx_strand_id
1 'polypeptide(L)' 'MFVALDDLVDDLTRFVELDADHWRSQEGSFQFNDLALFYRKFDDVIEFECEGVVIEAERYVLMLC' A
#
# COMPACT_ATOMS: atom_id res chain seq x y z
N MET A 1 -2.62 -15.36 15.45
CA MET A 1 -3.57 -15.21 14.34
C MET A 1 -2.73 -14.96 13.11
N PHE A 2 -2.63 -15.93 12.20
CA PHE A 2 -1.92 -15.73 10.93
C PHE A 2 -2.84 -14.90 10.05
N VAL A 3 -2.54 -13.61 9.89
CA VAL A 3 -3.14 -12.82 8.82
C VAL A 3 -2.48 -13.33 7.54
N ALA A 4 -3.26 -13.81 6.58
CA ALA A 4 -2.71 -14.17 5.29
C ALA A 4 -2.05 -12.92 4.71
N LEU A 5 -0.82 -13.03 4.20
CA LEU A 5 -0.07 -11.90 3.66
C LEU A 5 -0.91 -11.13 2.63
N ASP A 6 -1.75 -11.85 1.87
CA ASP A 6 -2.68 -11.30 0.89
C ASP A 6 -3.73 -10.37 1.51
N ASP A 7 -4.32 -10.72 2.66
CA ASP A 7 -5.31 -9.87 3.34
C ASP A 7 -4.67 -8.56 3.83
N LEU A 8 -3.43 -8.64 4.33
CA LEU A 8 -2.70 -7.46 4.77
C LEU A 8 -2.37 -6.54 3.59
N VAL A 9 -1.89 -7.09 2.48
CA VAL A 9 -1.57 -6.32 1.27
C VAL A 9 -2.82 -5.64 0.70
N ASP A 10 -3.97 -6.32 0.72
CA ASP A 10 -5.25 -5.78 0.29
C ASP A 10 -5.66 -4.55 1.13
N ASP A 11 -5.57 -4.66 2.46
CA ASP A 11 -5.88 -3.58 3.39
C ASP A 11 -4.92 -2.38 3.23
N LEU A 12 -3.62 -2.63 3.06
CA LEU A 12 -2.63 -1.58 2.84
C LEU A 12 -2.84 -0.84 1.51
N THR A 13 -3.15 -1.58 0.45
CA THR A 13 -3.44 -1.01 -0.87
C THR A 13 -4.68 -0.14 -0.81
N ARG A 14 -5.75 -0.59 -0.15
CA ARG A 14 -6.94 0.23 0.09
C ARG A 14 -6.64 1.49 0.88
N PHE A 15 -5.85 1.40 1.95
CA PHE A 15 -5.46 2.57 2.73
C PHE A 15 -4.76 3.62 1.86
N VAL A 16 -3.73 3.21 1.10
CA VAL A 16 -2.94 4.13 0.28
C VAL A 16 -3.73 4.73 -0.89
N GLU A 17 -4.74 4.02 -1.43
CA GLU A 17 -5.54 4.51 -2.55
C GLU A 17 -6.82 5.27 -2.15
N LEU A 18 -7.40 4.97 -0.99
CA LEU A 18 -8.67 5.57 -0.55
C LEU A 18 -8.48 6.68 0.49
N ASP A 19 -7.36 6.72 1.20
CA ASP A 19 -7.11 7.73 2.22
C ASP A 19 -6.84 9.11 1.59
N ALA A 20 -7.48 10.15 2.15
CA ALA A 20 -7.46 11.50 1.60
C ALA A 20 -6.06 12.17 1.63
N ASP A 21 -5.17 11.71 2.50
CA ASP A 21 -3.81 12.23 2.61
C ASP A 21 -2.85 11.48 1.67
N HIS A 22 -3.15 10.23 1.36
CA HIS A 22 -2.28 9.35 0.57
C HIS A 22 -2.69 9.21 -0.90
N TRP A 23 -3.98 9.34 -1.25
CA TRP A 23 -4.49 9.05 -2.60
C TRP A 23 -3.82 9.89 -3.70
N ARG A 24 -3.55 11.17 -3.46
CA ARG A 24 -2.89 12.10 -4.41
C ARG A 24 -1.37 11.98 -4.44
N SER A 25 -0.79 11.37 -3.42
CA SER A 25 0.66 11.28 -3.25
C SER A 25 1.20 10.06 -3.99
N GLN A 26 2.25 10.25 -4.79
CA GLN A 26 2.92 9.18 -5.54
C GLN A 26 3.83 8.32 -4.64
N GLU A 27 4.33 8.87 -3.55
CA GLU A 27 5.07 8.13 -2.53
C GLU A 27 4.76 8.71 -1.15
N GLY A 28 5.01 7.93 -0.10
CA GLY A 28 4.79 8.35 1.27
C GLY A 28 5.24 7.30 2.27
N SER A 29 5.00 7.58 3.54
CA SER A 29 5.26 6.63 4.62
C SER A 29 4.24 6.80 5.74
N PHE A 30 3.99 5.73 6.46
CA PHE A 30 3.15 5.72 7.66
C PHE A 30 3.68 4.69 8.66
N GLN A 31 3.27 4.84 9.92
CA GLN A 31 3.61 3.86 10.96
C GLN A 31 2.48 2.84 11.10
N PHE A 32 2.85 1.55 11.10
CA PHE A 32 1.94 0.45 11.34
C PHE A 32 2.59 -0.54 12.31
N ASN A 33 1.96 -0.77 13.47
CA ASN A 33 2.48 -1.67 14.52
C ASN A 33 3.97 -1.44 14.86
N ASP A 34 4.35 -0.19 15.13
CA ASP A 34 5.72 0.26 15.44
C ASP A 34 6.73 0.15 14.29
N LEU A 35 6.30 -0.28 13.10
CA LEU A 35 7.13 -0.34 11.90
C LEU A 35 6.86 0.87 11.00
N ALA A 36 7.92 1.42 10.42
CA ALA A 36 7.82 2.44 9.39
C ALA A 36 7.64 1.74 8.04
N LEU A 37 6.50 1.97 7.40
CA LEU A 37 6.15 1.39 6.12
C LEU A 37 6.17 2.49 5.06
N PHE A 38 6.99 2.30 4.03
CA PHE A 38 7.13 3.21 2.91
C PHE A 38 6.33 2.66 1.74
N TYR A 39 5.66 3.53 1.00
CA TYR A 39 4.97 3.13 -0.21
C TYR A 39 5.34 4.01 -1.40
N ARG A 40 5.32 3.42 -2.59
CA ARG A 40 5.47 4.12 -3.86
C ARG A 40 4.49 3.57 -4.88
N LYS A 41 3.76 4.47 -5.54
CA LYS A 41 2.81 4.16 -6.60
C LYS A 41 3.52 4.23 -7.93
N PHE A 42 3.35 3.19 -8.73
CA PHE A 42 3.67 3.14 -10.14
C PHE A 42 2.36 3.14 -10.95
N ASP A 43 2.48 3.01 -12.26
CA ASP A 43 1.34 3.00 -13.16
C ASP A 43 0.40 1.82 -12.83
N ASP A 44 0.96 0.61 -12.65
CA ASP A 44 0.17 -0.62 -12.49
C ASP A 44 0.25 -1.24 -11.07
N VAL A 45 1.25 -0.87 -10.26
CA VAL A 45 1.51 -1.48 -8.96
C VAL A 45 1.79 -0.44 -7.87
N ILE A 46 1.63 -0.83 -6.61
CA ILE A 46 2.12 -0.13 -5.43
C ILE A 46 3.21 -0.99 -4.79
N GLU A 47 4.40 -0.42 -4.64
CA GLU A 47 5.47 -1.01 -3.84
C GLU A 47 5.32 -0.59 -2.39
N PHE A 48 5.47 -1.55 -1.49
CA PHE A 48 5.55 -1.37 -0.05
C PHE A 48 6.90 -1.85 0.46
N GLU A 49 7.66 -0.98 1.11
CA GLU A 49 8.94 -1.31 1.71
C GLU A 49 8.85 -1.22 3.24
N CYS A 50 9.28 -2.28 3.93
CA CYS A 50 9.36 -2.35 5.38
C CYS A 50 10.58 -3.16 5.81
N GLU A 51 11.49 -2.55 6.58
CA GLU A 51 12.71 -3.20 7.10
C GLU A 51 13.54 -3.96 6.05
N GLY A 52 13.58 -3.46 4.81
CA GLY A 52 14.31 -4.07 3.69
C GLY A 52 13.56 -5.20 2.98
N VAL A 53 12.32 -5.50 3.37
CA VAL A 53 11.39 -6.33 2.61
C VAL A 53 10.58 -5.42 1.69
N VAL A 54 10.55 -5.77 0.40
CA VAL A 54 9.74 -5.07 -0.62
C VAL A 54 8.62 -6.00 -1.07
N ILE A 55 7.40 -5.48 -1.09
CA ILE A 55 6.20 -6.18 -1.54
C ILE A 55 5.57 -5.34 -2.65
N GLU A 56 5.24 -5.99 -3.77
CA GLU A 56 4.50 -5.38 -4.88
C GLU A 56 3.04 -5.80 -4.81
N ALA A 57 2.13 -4.84 -4.90
CA ALA A 57 0.70 -5.05 -4.90
C ALA A 57 0.08 -4.44 -6.17
N GLU A 58 -0.86 -5.13 -6.80
CA GLU A 58 -1.61 -4.58 -7.93
C GLU A 58 -2.47 -3.40 -7.48
N ARG A 59 -2.55 -2.35 -8.30
CA ARG A 59 -3.42 -1.21 -8.01
C ARG A 59 -4.88 -1.60 -8.22
N TYR A 60 -5.76 -1.01 -7.42
CA TYR A 60 -7.17 -0.97 -7.77
C TYR A 60 -7.33 -0.02 -8.94
N VAL A 61 -7.29 -0.55 -10.16
CA VAL A 61 -7.81 0.17 -11.32
C VAL A 61 -9.30 0.31 -11.08
N LEU A 62 -9.70 1.40 -10.42
CA LEU A 62 -11.07 1.86 -10.43
C LEU A 62 -11.38 2.12 -11.90
N MET A 63 -11.98 1.13 -12.57
CA MET A 63 -12.82 1.38 -13.74
C MET A 63 -13.93 2.31 -13.24
N LEU A 64 -13.66 3.62 -13.32
CA LEU A 64 -14.66 4.66 -13.22
C LEU A 64 -15.56 4.49 -14.44
N CYS A 65 -16.58 3.64 -14.30
CA CYS A 65 -17.74 3.57 -15.18
C CYS A 65 -18.53 4.88 -15.12
#